data_AF-A0AA37IID0-F1
#
_entry.id   AF-A0AA37IID0-F1
#
_cell.length_a   1.000
_cell.length_b   1.000
_cell.length_c   1.000
_cell.angle_alpha   90.00
_cell.angle_beta   90.00
_cell.angle_gamma   90.00
#
_symmetry.space_group_name_H-M   'P 1'
#
loop_
_entity.id
_entity.type
_entity.pdbx_description
1 polymer ?
#
loop_
_entity_poly.entity_id
_entity_poly.type
_entity_poly.pdbx_seq_one_letter_code
_entity_poly.pdbx_strand_id
1 'polypeptide(L)'
;MSVPADLAQNNEETMQAALDVFVLRKAAAGSHIVGSYHRVIGPVFLNVFHPPGRATHYGLTLDLKQAHRFESDAVDIDSFLATLGESNHESGVPTGDLASLCNNSSVTRGALAEWARATPWIKVFAPAPPLYLRAFEAGIERSSPWTQDVSQAHRFSAREIPLEPSLRRIEPHGRFVSLAADLATVTPASNAAPQRWVNYPLEADLAWSTWQLSVRYGFDDVGARRAAHRHAAAAGWESAAAGVNEISGHIARSPELRQSFETGRALCYSTNHLIKNARGNC
;
A
#
# COMPACT_ATOMS: atom_id res chain seq x y z
N MET A 1 51.22 7.69 -57.20
CA MET A 1 50.93 6.45 -56.45
C MET A 1 50.19 6.88 -55.20
N SER A 2 48.86 6.80 -55.24
CA SER A 2 47.97 7.39 -54.25
C SER A 2 47.36 6.27 -53.41
N VAL A 3 47.50 6.37 -52.09
CA VAL A 3 46.90 5.46 -51.10
C VAL A 3 45.39 5.73 -51.06
N PRO A 4 44.50 4.73 -51.03
CA PRO A 4 43.06 4.98 -50.94
C PRO A 4 42.68 5.34 -49.50
N ALA A 5 42.03 6.50 -49.37
CA ALA A 5 41.39 7.00 -48.17
C ALA A 5 39.98 6.39 -48.01
N ASP A 6 39.89 5.08 -47.81
CA ASP A 6 38.61 4.35 -47.70
C ASP A 6 38.49 3.53 -46.39
N LEU A 7 39.23 3.93 -45.36
CA LEU A 7 39.19 3.29 -44.03
C LEU A 7 38.83 4.25 -42.89
N ALA A 8 38.33 5.46 -43.21
CA ALA A 8 38.01 6.49 -42.22
C ALA A 8 36.54 6.96 -42.24
N GLN A 9 35.65 6.33 -43.00
CA GLN A 9 34.22 6.61 -42.95
C GLN A 9 33.45 5.31 -42.67
N ASN A 10 32.56 5.39 -41.69
CA ASN A 10 31.64 4.37 -41.17
C ASN A 10 32.05 3.63 -39.89
N ASN A 11 33.08 4.11 -39.18
CA ASN A 11 33.30 3.81 -37.75
C ASN A 11 32.62 4.84 -36.81
N GLU A 12 31.66 5.62 -37.29
CA GLU A 12 30.94 6.64 -36.50
C GLU A 12 29.39 6.51 -36.52
N GLU A 13 28.83 5.37 -36.96
CA GLU A 13 27.44 4.99 -36.62
C GLU A 13 27.38 4.13 -35.34
N THR A 14 28.44 4.16 -34.53
CA THR A 14 28.47 3.68 -33.14
C THR A 14 28.40 4.83 -32.15
N MET A 15 27.81 5.96 -32.52
CA MET A 15 27.15 6.82 -31.55
C MET A 15 25.79 6.19 -31.25
N GLN A 16 25.76 5.43 -30.16
CA GLN A 16 24.57 5.04 -29.43
C GLN A 16 23.49 6.13 -29.51
N ALA A 17 22.56 5.98 -30.45
CA ALA A 17 21.20 6.44 -30.24
C ALA A 17 20.83 5.86 -28.88
N ALA A 18 20.56 6.73 -27.90
CA ALA A 18 20.10 6.32 -26.59
C ALA A 18 19.01 5.28 -26.83
N LEU A 19 19.33 4.01 -26.59
CA LEU A 19 18.41 2.93 -26.93
C LEU A 19 17.19 3.22 -26.06
N ASP A 20 16.06 3.52 -26.70
CA ASP A 20 14.75 3.62 -26.07
C ASP A 20 14.39 2.22 -25.57
N VAL A 21 15.03 1.82 -24.48
CA VAL A 21 14.85 0.55 -23.79
C VAL A 21 13.73 0.74 -22.81
N PHE A 22 12.72 -0.09 -22.95
CA PHE A 22 11.59 -0.14 -22.05
C PHE A 22 11.68 -1.37 -21.16
N VAL A 23 11.09 -1.27 -19.98
CA VAL A 23 10.84 -2.42 -19.11
C VAL A 23 9.35 -2.49 -18.85
N LEU A 24 8.82 -3.71 -18.76
CA LEU A 24 7.42 -3.88 -18.39
C LEU A 24 7.29 -3.77 -16.88
N ARG A 25 6.63 -2.71 -16.41
CA ARG A 25 6.23 -2.55 -15.02
C ARG A 25 4.86 -3.16 -14.79
N LYS A 26 4.73 -4.02 -13.78
CA LYS A 26 3.48 -4.65 -13.36
C LYS A 26 2.43 -3.59 -13.03
N ALA A 27 1.21 -3.79 -13.53
CA ALA A 27 0.05 -3.06 -13.08
C ALA A 27 -0.19 -3.47 -11.63
N ALA A 28 0.02 -2.54 -10.69
CA ALA A 28 -0.27 -2.80 -9.30
C ALA A 28 -1.78 -2.71 -9.09
N ALA A 29 -2.41 -3.85 -8.78
CA ALA A 29 -3.77 -3.85 -8.25
C ALA A 29 -3.72 -3.31 -6.82
N GLY A 30 -4.57 -2.32 -6.53
CA GLY A 30 -4.67 -1.68 -5.22
C GLY A 30 -3.55 -0.70 -4.88
N SER A 31 -3.93 0.53 -4.59
CA SER A 31 -3.03 1.62 -4.15
C SER A 31 -3.15 1.94 -2.66
N HIS A 32 -4.05 1.25 -1.98
CA HIS A 32 -4.34 1.50 -0.58
C HIS A 32 -4.02 0.28 0.26
N ILE A 33 -3.40 0.52 1.40
CA ILE A 33 -3.27 -0.47 2.47
C ILE A 33 -4.17 -0.03 3.62
N VAL A 34 -4.47 -0.96 4.51
CA VAL A 34 -5.17 -0.64 5.76
C VAL A 34 -4.22 -0.92 6.91
N GLY A 35 -4.07 0.06 7.79
CA GLY A 35 -3.15 -0.05 8.92
C GLY A 35 -3.62 0.69 10.16
N SER A 36 -2.94 0.40 11.25
CA SER A 36 -3.06 1.07 12.54
C SER A 36 -1.70 1.10 13.23
N TYR A 37 -1.58 1.87 14.32
CA TYR A 37 -0.33 2.00 15.06
C TYR A 37 -0.50 1.49 16.49
N HIS A 38 0.33 0.51 16.85
CA HIS A 38 0.43 -0.01 18.22
C HIS A 38 1.65 0.60 18.90
N ARG A 39 1.50 1.15 20.11
CA ARG A 39 2.59 1.86 20.81
C ARG A 39 3.87 1.04 21.04
N VAL A 40 3.70 -0.25 21.34
CA VAL A 40 4.83 -1.18 21.59
C VAL A 40 5.33 -1.86 20.31
N ILE A 41 4.43 -2.32 19.44
CA ILE A 41 4.76 -3.15 18.27
C ILE A 41 5.14 -2.29 17.05
N GLY A 42 4.62 -1.05 16.97
CA GLY A 42 4.80 -0.15 15.84
C GLY A 42 3.64 -0.22 14.83
N PRO A 43 3.87 0.09 13.54
CA PRO A 43 2.84 0.05 12.53
C PRO A 43 2.42 -1.39 12.23
N VAL A 44 1.11 -1.63 12.18
CA VAL A 44 0.52 -2.93 11.87
C VAL A 44 -0.41 -2.77 10.68
N PHE A 45 -0.34 -3.70 9.75
CA PHE A 45 -1.11 -3.68 8.51
C PHE A 45 -1.96 -4.94 8.38
N LEU A 46 -3.08 -4.82 7.68
CA LEU A 46 -3.88 -5.97 7.29
C LEU A 46 -3.14 -6.79 6.22
N ASN A 47 -3.15 -8.11 6.35
CA ASN A 47 -2.56 -9.05 5.42
C ASN A 47 -3.62 -10.05 4.94
N VAL A 48 -3.51 -10.48 3.68
CA VAL A 48 -4.32 -11.55 3.12
C VAL A 48 -3.37 -12.49 2.40
N PHE A 49 -3.32 -13.75 2.83
CA PHE A 49 -2.54 -14.77 2.13
C PHE A 49 -3.41 -15.96 1.75
N HIS A 50 -3.04 -16.60 0.65
CA HIS A 50 -3.77 -17.72 0.07
C HIS A 50 -2.90 -18.97 0.20
N PRO A 51 -2.99 -19.70 1.33
CA PRO A 51 -2.21 -20.91 1.51
C PRO A 51 -2.67 -21.99 0.50
N PRO A 52 -1.74 -22.73 -0.13
CA PRO A 52 -2.11 -23.76 -1.08
C PRO A 52 -2.96 -24.85 -0.39
N GLY A 53 -4.11 -25.15 -0.98
CA GLY A 53 -5.04 -26.17 -0.46
C GLY A 53 -5.84 -25.77 0.79
N ARG A 54 -5.88 -24.47 1.13
CA ARG A 54 -6.63 -23.95 2.29
C ARG A 54 -7.44 -22.70 1.91
N ALA A 55 -8.43 -22.38 2.75
CA ALA A 55 -9.18 -21.14 2.62
C ALA A 55 -8.27 -19.91 2.76
N THR A 56 -8.67 -18.79 2.15
CA THR A 56 -8.00 -17.50 2.28
C THR A 56 -7.86 -17.13 3.75
N HIS A 57 -6.64 -16.82 4.18
CA HIS A 57 -6.37 -16.41 5.55
C HIS A 57 -6.26 -14.89 5.63
N TYR A 58 -6.95 -14.33 6.63
CA TYR A 58 -6.93 -12.91 6.97
C TYR A 58 -6.06 -12.72 8.21
N GLY A 59 -5.07 -11.84 8.11
CA GLY A 59 -3.97 -11.75 9.06
C GLY A 59 -3.51 -10.33 9.34
N LEU A 60 -2.50 -10.22 10.20
CA LEU A 60 -1.82 -8.97 10.54
C LEU A 60 -0.32 -9.10 10.22
N THR A 61 0.31 -8.02 9.74
CA THR A 61 1.75 -7.99 9.46
C THR A 61 2.38 -6.66 9.86
N LEU A 62 3.68 -6.69 10.18
CA LEU A 62 4.52 -5.49 10.35
C LEU A 62 5.28 -5.13 9.07
N ASP A 63 5.32 -6.06 8.11
CA ASP A 63 6.01 -5.84 6.84
C ASP A 63 5.07 -5.12 5.85
N LEU A 64 5.40 -3.86 5.58
CA LEU A 64 4.70 -3.03 4.60
C LEU A 64 4.66 -3.68 3.20
N LYS A 65 5.63 -4.53 2.85
CA LYS A 65 5.65 -5.26 1.57
C LYS A 65 4.61 -6.38 1.52
N GLN A 66 4.27 -6.96 2.68
CA GLN A 66 3.27 -8.01 2.82
C GLN A 66 1.86 -7.47 3.08
N ALA A 67 1.73 -6.17 3.40
CA ALA A 67 0.43 -5.54 3.58
C ALA A 67 -0.47 -5.75 2.35
N HIS A 68 -1.71 -6.17 2.59
CA HIS A 68 -2.67 -6.38 1.52
C HIS A 68 -3.04 -5.05 0.87
N ARG A 69 -3.10 -5.06 -0.46
CA ARG A 69 -3.35 -3.88 -1.28
C ARG A 69 -4.75 -3.96 -1.83
N PHE A 70 -5.58 -3.03 -1.38
CA PHE A 70 -6.95 -2.93 -1.77
C PHE A 70 -7.15 -1.92 -2.89
N GLU A 71 -8.10 -2.20 -3.77
CA GLU A 71 -8.60 -1.21 -4.72
C GLU A 71 -9.27 -0.03 -4.02
N SER A 72 -9.39 1.11 -4.72
CA SER A 72 -10.16 2.23 -4.16
C SER A 72 -11.59 1.77 -3.93
N ASP A 73 -12.15 2.18 -2.80
CA ASP A 73 -13.55 1.95 -2.38
C ASP A 73 -14.04 0.49 -2.30
N ALA A 74 -13.15 -0.49 -2.47
CA ALA A 74 -13.46 -1.92 -2.34
C ALA A 74 -13.34 -2.46 -0.90
N VAL A 75 -12.94 -1.63 0.07
CA VAL A 75 -12.58 -2.10 1.42
C VAL A 75 -13.74 -1.95 2.39
N ASP A 76 -14.40 -3.06 2.68
CA ASP A 76 -15.20 -3.19 3.90
C ASP A 76 -14.27 -3.60 5.06
N ILE A 77 -13.75 -2.59 5.77
CA ILE A 77 -12.85 -2.78 6.92
C ILE A 77 -13.55 -3.55 8.04
N ASP A 78 -14.85 -3.33 8.25
CA ASP A 78 -15.60 -4.00 9.32
C ASP A 78 -15.77 -5.49 9.00
N SER A 79 -16.13 -5.83 7.76
CA SER A 79 -16.19 -7.23 7.31
C SER A 79 -14.83 -7.92 7.44
N PHE A 80 -13.74 -7.24 7.04
CA PHE A 80 -12.39 -7.81 7.15
C PHE A 80 -12.02 -8.13 8.60
N LEU A 81 -12.30 -7.21 9.53
CA LEU A 81 -11.99 -7.40 10.95
C LEU A 81 -12.84 -8.50 11.59
N ALA A 82 -14.08 -8.70 11.12
CA ALA A 82 -14.91 -9.83 11.55
C ALA A 82 -14.26 -11.16 11.13
N THR A 83 -13.86 -11.28 9.86
CA THR A 83 -13.22 -12.49 9.32
C THR A 83 -11.84 -12.77 9.93
N LEU A 84 -11.09 -11.71 10.28
CA LEU A 84 -9.84 -11.82 11.06
C LEU A 84 -10.09 -12.47 12.43
N GLY A 85 -11.20 -12.12 13.08
CA GLY A 85 -11.61 -12.71 14.36
C GLY A 85 -11.88 -14.21 14.23
N GLU A 86 -12.63 -14.62 13.20
CA GLU A 86 -12.97 -16.02 12.93
C GLU A 86 -11.74 -16.87 12.57
N SER A 87 -10.90 -16.37 11.65
CA SER A 87 -9.68 -17.07 11.18
C SER A 87 -8.70 -17.36 12.32
N ASN A 88 -8.59 -16.44 13.29
CA ASN A 88 -7.73 -16.63 14.46
C ASN A 88 -8.38 -17.47 15.57
N HIS A 89 -9.70 -17.67 15.55
CA HIS A 89 -10.42 -18.45 16.56
C HIS A 89 -10.51 -19.93 16.21
N GLU A 90 -10.70 -20.27 14.93
CA GLU A 90 -10.78 -21.66 14.43
C GLU A 90 -9.45 -22.39 14.50
N SER A 91 -8.34 -21.64 14.45
CA SER A 91 -7.04 -22.26 14.24
C SER A 91 -6.56 -23.13 15.40
N GLY A 92 -6.96 -22.92 16.67
CA GLY A 92 -6.63 -23.77 17.84
C GLY A 92 -5.13 -24.07 18.10
N VAL A 93 -4.25 -23.63 17.20
CA VAL A 93 -2.86 -24.00 17.04
C VAL A 93 -2.04 -22.72 17.28
N PRO A 94 -0.92 -22.80 18.03
CA PRO A 94 -0.18 -21.64 18.52
C PRO A 94 0.67 -20.93 17.44
N THR A 95 0.25 -20.97 16.17
CA THR A 95 1.01 -20.54 14.99
C THR A 95 0.33 -19.44 14.16
N GLY A 96 -0.72 -18.78 14.67
CA GLY A 96 -1.36 -17.65 13.98
C GLY A 96 -0.49 -16.37 13.99
N ASP A 97 -0.76 -15.42 13.09
CA ASP A 97 0.01 -14.16 12.96
C ASP A 97 0.10 -13.39 14.29
N LEU A 98 -0.95 -13.44 15.12
CA LEU A 98 -0.95 -12.86 16.46
C LEU A 98 0.13 -13.48 17.37
N ALA A 99 0.37 -14.79 17.28
CA ALA A 99 1.42 -15.46 18.04
C ALA A 99 2.82 -14.99 17.58
N SER A 100 3.03 -14.85 16.28
CA SER A 100 4.28 -14.34 15.71
C SER A 100 4.54 -12.88 16.12
N LEU A 101 3.51 -12.04 16.15
CA LEU A 101 3.60 -10.65 16.62
C LEU A 101 3.85 -10.54 18.13
N CYS A 102 3.23 -11.43 18.91
CA CYS A 102 3.43 -11.50 20.36
C CYS A 102 4.82 -12.04 20.73
N ASN A 103 5.41 -12.96 19.96
CA ASN A 103 6.75 -13.50 20.28
C ASN A 103 7.85 -12.43 20.21
N ASN A 104 7.62 -11.36 19.44
CA ASN A 104 8.54 -10.24 19.28
C ASN A 104 8.20 -9.03 20.18
N SER A 105 7.19 -9.14 21.04
CA SER A 105 6.72 -8.04 21.89
C SER A 105 6.31 -8.50 23.28
N SER A 106 6.32 -7.61 24.28
CA SER A 106 5.83 -7.93 25.63
C SER A 106 4.29 -7.97 25.73
N VAL A 107 3.59 -8.17 24.60
CA VAL A 107 2.13 -8.07 24.48
C VAL A 107 1.53 -9.47 24.44
N THR A 108 0.55 -9.74 25.28
CA THR A 108 -0.16 -11.04 25.26
C THR A 108 -1.08 -11.14 24.05
N ARG A 109 -1.36 -12.36 23.58
CA ARG A 109 -2.26 -12.59 22.44
C ARG A 109 -3.67 -12.03 22.68
N GLY A 110 -4.18 -12.16 23.90
CA GLY A 110 -5.48 -11.61 24.31
C GLY A 110 -5.49 -10.09 24.19
N ALA A 111 -4.48 -9.42 24.74
CA ALA A 111 -4.35 -7.97 24.66
C ALA A 111 -4.21 -7.47 23.21
N LEU A 112 -3.47 -8.20 22.36
CA LEU A 112 -3.32 -7.85 20.95
C LEU A 112 -4.63 -8.02 20.17
N ALA A 113 -5.40 -9.08 20.45
CA ALA A 113 -6.70 -9.30 19.84
C ALA A 113 -7.72 -8.23 20.27
N GLU A 114 -7.73 -7.87 21.56
CA GLU A 114 -8.56 -6.76 22.07
C GLU A 114 -8.17 -5.43 21.43
N TRP A 115 -6.87 -5.14 21.36
CA TRP A 115 -6.37 -3.96 20.66
C TRP A 115 -6.80 -3.94 19.19
N ALA A 116 -6.67 -5.06 18.46
CA ALA A 116 -7.02 -5.13 17.05
C ALA A 116 -8.52 -4.85 16.80
N ARG A 117 -9.40 -5.21 17.75
CA ARG A 117 -10.83 -4.90 17.69
C ARG A 117 -11.15 -3.45 18.05
N ALA A 118 -10.37 -2.85 18.93
CA ALA A 118 -10.64 -1.51 19.47
C ALA A 118 -9.94 -0.38 18.69
N THR A 119 -8.84 -0.67 18.01
CA THR A 119 -8.01 0.33 17.36
C THR A 119 -8.65 0.89 16.09
N PRO A 120 -8.47 2.19 15.77
CA PRO A 120 -8.87 2.72 14.48
C PRO A 120 -7.99 2.14 13.36
N TRP A 121 -8.61 1.41 12.46
CA TRP A 121 -7.99 0.99 11.19
C TRP A 121 -8.30 2.02 10.13
N ILE A 122 -7.25 2.56 9.51
CA ILE A 122 -7.38 3.57 8.46
C ILE A 122 -6.83 3.07 7.14
N LYS A 123 -7.56 3.39 6.08
CA LYS A 123 -7.13 3.17 4.70
C LYS A 123 -6.19 4.29 4.30
N VAL A 124 -4.99 3.93 3.86
CA VAL A 124 -3.94 4.89 3.55
C VAL A 124 -3.35 4.59 2.18
N PHE A 125 -3.05 5.65 1.42
CA PHE A 125 -2.37 5.51 0.15
C PHE A 125 -0.93 5.07 0.38
N ALA A 126 -0.58 3.90 -0.14
CA ALA A 126 0.78 3.39 -0.13
C ALA A 126 1.02 2.76 -1.51
N PRO A 127 1.72 3.42 -2.44
CA PRO A 127 1.93 2.87 -3.76
C PRO A 127 2.77 1.58 -3.66
N ALA A 128 2.46 0.60 -4.51
CA ALA A 128 3.25 -0.63 -4.55
C ALA A 128 4.67 -0.32 -5.01
N PRO A 129 5.71 -0.94 -4.39
CA PRO A 129 7.03 -0.91 -4.97
C PRO A 129 6.93 -1.42 -6.41
N PRO A 130 7.56 -0.74 -7.38
CA PRO A 130 7.47 -1.14 -8.77
C PRO A 130 8.03 -2.57 -8.91
N LEU A 131 7.29 -3.41 -9.61
CA LEU A 131 7.73 -4.73 -10.02
C LEU A 131 7.91 -4.72 -11.54
N TYR A 132 9.02 -5.25 -12.00
CA TYR A 132 9.38 -5.33 -13.40
C TYR A 132 9.39 -6.79 -13.82
N LEU A 133 8.93 -7.08 -15.03
CA LEU A 133 8.95 -8.44 -15.56
C LEU A 133 10.41 -8.87 -15.72
N ARG A 134 10.80 -10.00 -15.14
CA ARG A 134 12.19 -10.49 -15.18
C ARG A 134 12.50 -11.26 -16.45
N ALA A 135 11.53 -12.03 -16.96
CA ALA A 135 11.66 -12.80 -18.18
C ALA A 135 10.32 -12.80 -18.93
N PHE A 136 10.39 -12.63 -20.25
CA PHE A 136 9.25 -12.70 -21.15
C PHE A 136 9.50 -13.85 -22.14
N GLU A 137 8.55 -14.79 -22.22
CA GLU A 137 8.61 -15.93 -23.14
C GLU A 137 7.53 -15.79 -24.21
N ALA A 138 6.32 -16.33 -23.97
CA ALA A 138 5.21 -16.29 -24.92
C ALA A 138 4.02 -15.43 -24.46
N GLY A 139 4.05 -14.93 -23.22
CA GLY A 139 2.96 -14.18 -22.60
C GLY A 139 3.19 -13.93 -21.11
N ILE A 140 2.20 -13.34 -20.44
CA ILE A 140 2.21 -13.13 -18.99
C ILE A 140 1.18 -14.05 -18.36
N GLU A 141 1.68 -15.01 -17.61
CA GLU A 141 0.89 -15.90 -16.77
C GLU A 141 1.00 -15.49 -15.29
N ARG A 142 0.14 -16.10 -14.44
CA ARG A 142 0.16 -15.88 -12.99
C ARG A 142 1.50 -16.23 -12.34
N SER A 143 2.23 -17.17 -12.94
CA SER A 143 3.55 -17.67 -12.53
C SER A 143 4.72 -16.84 -13.05
N SER A 144 4.48 -15.80 -13.88
CA SER A 144 5.56 -15.03 -14.50
C SER A 144 6.50 -14.43 -13.46
N PRO A 145 7.82 -14.45 -13.70
CA PRO A 145 8.79 -13.96 -12.73
C PRO A 145 8.85 -12.43 -12.73
N TRP A 146 8.67 -11.82 -11.57
CA TRP A 146 8.74 -10.36 -11.36
C TRP A 146 9.89 -10.01 -10.41
N THR A 147 10.54 -8.87 -10.62
CA THR A 147 11.67 -8.37 -9.81
C THR A 147 11.47 -6.91 -9.38
N GLN A 148 12.03 -6.51 -8.25
CA GLN A 148 12.11 -5.09 -7.83
C GLN A 148 13.35 -4.40 -8.41
N ASP A 149 14.33 -5.18 -8.85
CA ASP A 149 15.59 -4.70 -9.41
C ASP A 149 15.43 -4.47 -10.92
N VAL A 150 15.41 -3.20 -11.32
CA VAL A 150 15.31 -2.78 -12.73
C VAL A 150 16.43 -3.36 -13.58
N SER A 151 17.61 -3.58 -13.01
CA SER A 151 18.75 -4.12 -13.77
C SER A 151 18.52 -5.56 -14.23
N GLN A 152 17.68 -6.29 -13.50
CA GLN A 152 17.28 -7.68 -13.80
C GLN A 152 15.99 -7.77 -14.64
N ALA A 153 15.38 -6.64 -14.99
CA ALA A 153 14.17 -6.62 -15.79
C ALA A 153 14.44 -7.01 -17.24
N HIS A 154 13.48 -7.73 -17.83
CA HIS A 154 13.45 -7.98 -19.26
C HIS A 154 13.31 -6.66 -20.00
N ARG A 155 14.20 -6.46 -20.97
CA ARG A 155 14.35 -5.22 -21.71
C ARG A 155 13.66 -5.36 -23.05
N PHE A 156 12.76 -4.43 -23.30
CA PHE A 156 12.05 -4.32 -24.56
C PHE A 156 12.60 -3.18 -25.42
N SER A 157 12.66 -3.40 -26.72
CA SER A 157 12.99 -2.35 -27.69
C SER A 157 11.75 -1.50 -28.03
N ALA A 158 11.92 -0.21 -28.28
CA ALA A 158 10.84 0.64 -28.81
C ALA A 158 10.19 0.09 -30.09
N ARG A 159 10.94 -0.69 -30.88
CA ARG A 159 10.48 -1.19 -32.18
C ARG A 159 9.60 -2.44 -32.08
N GLU A 160 9.77 -3.26 -31.06
CA GLU A 160 9.01 -4.52 -30.90
C GLU A 160 7.64 -4.31 -30.23
N ILE A 161 7.53 -3.35 -29.30
CA ILE A 161 6.29 -3.04 -28.56
C ILE A 161 5.07 -2.85 -29.48
N PRO A 162 5.12 -2.03 -30.56
CA PRO A 162 3.96 -1.84 -31.42
C PRO A 162 3.73 -2.97 -32.43
N LEU A 163 4.77 -3.76 -32.74
CA LEU A 163 4.76 -4.76 -33.81
C LEU A 163 4.37 -6.16 -33.35
N GLU A 164 4.54 -6.48 -32.06
CA GLU A 164 4.33 -7.83 -31.54
C GLU A 164 2.89 -8.01 -30.96
N PRO A 165 2.03 -8.85 -31.57
CA PRO A 165 0.66 -9.03 -31.11
C PRO A 165 0.53 -9.65 -29.71
N SER A 166 1.53 -10.41 -29.27
CA SER A 166 1.69 -10.96 -27.92
C SER A 166 1.80 -9.86 -26.87
N LEU A 167 2.49 -8.75 -27.18
CA LEU A 167 2.69 -7.61 -26.27
C LEU A 167 1.42 -6.77 -26.09
N ARG A 168 0.47 -6.79 -27.03
CA ARG A 168 -0.85 -6.16 -26.83
C ARG A 168 -1.69 -6.88 -25.78
N ARG A 169 -1.47 -8.17 -25.56
CA ARG A 169 -2.17 -8.96 -24.53
C ARG A 169 -1.64 -8.70 -23.11
N ILE A 170 -0.59 -7.89 -22.99
CA ILE A 170 0.09 -7.57 -21.72
C ILE A 170 -0.47 -6.31 -21.05
N GLU A 171 -1.19 -5.46 -21.78
CA GLU A 171 -1.78 -4.22 -21.26
C GLU A 171 -2.60 -4.40 -19.96
N PRO A 172 -3.35 -5.49 -19.75
CA PRO A 172 -4.04 -5.72 -18.48
C PRO A 172 -3.10 -6.00 -17.30
N HIS A 173 -1.86 -6.43 -17.57
CA HIS A 173 -0.89 -6.89 -16.58
C HIS A 173 0.21 -5.85 -16.28
N GLY A 174 0.38 -4.82 -17.10
CA GLY A 174 1.46 -3.85 -16.93
C GLY A 174 1.49 -2.70 -17.92
N ARG A 175 2.45 -1.80 -17.70
CA ARG A 175 2.77 -0.67 -18.59
C ARG A 175 4.26 -0.68 -18.90
N PHE A 176 4.61 -0.40 -20.15
CA PHE A 176 6.01 -0.20 -20.55
C PHE A 176 6.51 1.16 -20.04
N VAL A 177 7.68 1.16 -19.41
CA VAL A 177 8.33 2.35 -18.84
C VAL A 177 9.71 2.49 -19.46
N SER A 178 10.05 3.67 -19.97
CA SER A 178 11.37 3.94 -20.55
C SER A 178 12.43 4.08 -19.45
N LEU A 179 13.56 3.39 -19.61
CA LEU A 179 14.71 3.49 -18.70
C LEU A 179 15.45 4.85 -18.83
N ALA A 180 15.26 5.56 -19.95
CA ALA A 180 15.82 6.90 -20.13
C ALA A 180 15.05 7.97 -19.34
N ALA A 181 13.81 7.68 -18.91
CA ALA A 181 12.93 8.61 -18.20
C ALA A 181 13.04 8.53 -16.66
N ASP A 182 13.91 7.66 -16.11
CA ASP A 182 13.96 7.32 -14.68
C ASP A 182 14.55 8.40 -13.74
N LEU A 183 14.70 9.65 -14.20
CA LEU A 183 14.94 10.81 -13.33
C LEU A 183 13.73 11.71 -13.11
N ALA A 184 12.63 11.48 -13.82
CA ALA A 184 11.37 12.17 -13.55
C ALA A 184 10.49 11.27 -12.70
N THR A 185 10.43 11.59 -11.40
CA THR A 185 9.36 11.18 -10.48
C THR A 185 8.05 10.97 -11.23
N VAL A 186 7.72 9.70 -11.53
CA VAL A 186 6.46 9.38 -12.21
C VAL A 186 5.35 9.60 -11.20
N THR A 187 4.79 10.80 -11.25
CA THR A 187 3.46 11.13 -10.76
C THR A 187 2.53 10.00 -11.19
N PRO A 188 1.82 9.33 -10.27
CA PRO A 188 0.88 8.31 -10.69
C PRO A 188 -0.16 8.98 -11.59
N ALA A 189 -0.14 8.66 -12.89
CA ALA A 189 -1.23 8.93 -13.82
C ALA A 189 -2.40 8.06 -13.40
N SER A 190 -3.07 8.53 -12.36
CA SER A 190 -4.29 7.99 -11.82
C SER A 190 -5.42 8.70 -12.58
N ASN A 191 -6.05 7.97 -13.50
CA ASN A 191 -7.47 8.20 -13.81
C ASN A 191 -8.33 7.75 -12.60
N ALA A 192 -7.97 8.14 -11.38
CA ALA A 192 -8.90 8.07 -10.28
C ALA A 192 -9.91 9.18 -10.52
N ALA A 193 -11.19 8.83 -10.43
CA ALA A 193 -12.22 9.82 -10.17
C ALA A 193 -11.71 10.79 -9.08
N PRO A 194 -11.99 12.10 -9.20
CA PRO A 194 -11.53 13.08 -8.22
C PRO A 194 -11.88 12.55 -6.83
N GLN A 195 -10.83 12.29 -6.02
CA GLN A 195 -10.98 11.81 -4.66
C GLN A 195 -11.94 12.76 -3.96
N ARG A 196 -13.08 12.24 -3.51
CA ARG A 196 -14.07 13.05 -2.78
C ARG A 196 -13.35 13.70 -1.62
N TRP A 197 -13.29 15.03 -1.60
CA TRP A 197 -12.66 15.74 -0.50
C TRP A 197 -13.49 15.49 0.76
N VAL A 198 -12.90 14.82 1.75
CA VAL A 198 -13.54 14.50 3.03
C VAL A 198 -12.94 15.40 4.10
N ASN A 199 -13.79 16.15 4.80
CA ASN A 199 -13.35 16.93 5.97
C ASN A 199 -13.31 16.01 7.21
N TYR A 200 -12.25 15.20 7.31
CA TYR A 200 -12.11 14.19 8.37
C TYR A 200 -12.30 14.73 9.80
N PRO A 201 -11.80 15.91 10.18
CA PRO A 201 -12.09 16.47 11.50
C PRO A 201 -13.59 16.70 11.77
N LEU A 202 -14.32 17.22 10.78
CA LEU A 202 -15.76 17.46 10.93
C LEU A 202 -16.55 16.16 10.95
N GLU A 203 -16.20 15.20 10.08
CA GLU A 203 -16.83 13.88 10.06
C GLU A 203 -16.61 13.13 11.39
N ALA A 204 -15.43 13.28 11.99
CA ALA A 204 -15.13 12.71 13.31
C ALA A 204 -16.05 13.27 14.40
N ASP A 205 -16.22 14.59 14.44
CA ASP A 205 -17.08 15.28 15.41
C ASP A 205 -18.57 14.98 15.22
N LEU A 206 -19.02 14.89 13.97
CA LEU A 206 -20.39 14.51 13.63
C LEU A 206 -20.71 13.07 14.04
N ALA A 207 -19.82 12.13 13.71
CA ALA A 207 -19.99 10.73 14.11
C ALA A 207 -19.90 10.56 15.64
N TRP A 208 -19.00 11.29 16.30
CA TRP A 208 -18.87 11.27 17.76
C TRP A 208 -20.11 11.82 18.45
N SER A 209 -20.63 12.95 17.98
CA SER A 209 -21.86 13.55 18.49
C SER A 209 -23.07 12.63 18.30
N THR A 210 -23.15 11.96 17.14
CA THR A 210 -24.18 10.95 16.86
C THR A 210 -24.13 9.81 17.88
N TRP A 211 -22.94 9.27 18.16
CA TRP A 211 -22.76 8.25 19.19
C TRP A 211 -23.12 8.74 20.60
N GLN A 212 -22.70 9.95 20.99
CA GLN A 212 -23.07 10.51 22.30
C GLN A 212 -24.58 10.67 22.46
N LEU A 213 -25.27 11.09 21.40
CA LEU A 213 -26.74 11.15 21.37
C LEU A 213 -27.34 9.75 21.48
N SER A 214 -26.83 8.76 20.75
CA SER A 214 -27.33 7.38 20.81
C SER A 214 -27.31 6.86 22.24
N VAL A 215 -26.18 7.03 22.93
CA VAL A 215 -25.98 6.60 24.32
C VAL A 215 -27.00 7.29 25.24
N ARG A 216 -27.25 8.58 25.00
CA ARG A 216 -28.26 9.34 25.76
C ARG A 216 -29.68 8.84 25.53
N TYR A 217 -30.00 8.31 24.34
CA TYR A 217 -31.28 7.69 24.02
C TYR A 217 -31.36 6.20 24.37
N GLY A 218 -30.35 5.64 25.03
CA GLY A 218 -30.37 4.29 25.59
C GLY A 218 -29.86 3.19 24.67
N PHE A 219 -29.14 3.50 23.59
CA PHE A 219 -28.50 2.50 22.74
C PHE A 219 -27.05 2.88 22.37
N ASP A 220 -26.17 1.89 22.23
CA ASP A 220 -24.77 2.12 21.87
C ASP A 220 -24.58 1.96 20.36
N ASP A 221 -24.50 3.08 19.62
CA ASP A 221 -24.17 3.07 18.20
C ASP A 221 -22.67 2.86 18.00
N VAL A 222 -22.27 1.59 18.09
CA VAL A 222 -20.88 1.14 17.90
C VAL A 222 -20.36 1.54 16.50
N GLY A 223 -21.23 1.62 15.50
CA GLY A 223 -20.89 2.02 14.14
C GLY A 223 -20.45 3.49 14.10
N ALA A 224 -21.26 4.39 14.65
CA ALA A 224 -20.93 5.81 14.76
C ALA A 224 -19.66 6.03 15.59
N ARG A 225 -19.49 5.31 16.71
CA ARG A 225 -18.26 5.40 17.52
C ARG A 225 -17.02 4.99 16.72
N ARG A 226 -17.06 3.87 16.01
CA ARG A 226 -15.95 3.40 15.16
C ARG A 226 -15.66 4.39 14.03
N ALA A 227 -16.70 4.92 13.38
CA ALA A 227 -16.54 5.93 12.33
C ALA A 227 -15.83 7.18 12.87
N ALA A 228 -16.23 7.68 14.03
CA ALA A 228 -15.60 8.83 14.67
C ALA A 228 -14.08 8.62 14.89
N HIS A 229 -13.69 7.47 15.45
CA HIS A 229 -12.28 7.13 15.64
C HIS A 229 -11.51 6.97 14.32
N ARG A 230 -12.12 6.37 13.29
CA ARG A 230 -11.50 6.25 11.95
C ARG A 230 -11.27 7.60 11.32
N HIS A 231 -12.27 8.49 11.35
CA HIS A 231 -12.13 9.83 10.79
C HIS A 231 -11.09 10.65 11.57
N ALA A 232 -11.05 10.56 12.90
CA ALA A 232 -10.02 11.21 13.70
C ALA A 232 -8.61 10.70 13.34
N ALA A 233 -8.43 9.39 13.19
CA ALA A 233 -7.15 8.81 12.76
C ALA A 233 -6.78 9.19 11.32
N ALA A 234 -7.74 9.25 10.39
CA ALA A 234 -7.51 9.69 9.03
C ALA A 234 -7.08 11.18 8.98
N ALA A 235 -7.72 12.05 9.78
CA ALA A 235 -7.28 13.44 9.94
C ALA A 235 -5.84 13.54 10.47
N GLY A 236 -5.46 12.66 11.41
CA GLY A 236 -4.09 12.58 11.91
C GLY A 236 -3.09 12.18 10.83
N TRP A 237 -3.44 11.18 10.01
CA TRP A 237 -2.63 10.80 8.86
C TRP A 237 -2.44 11.97 7.88
N GLU A 238 -3.52 12.66 7.49
CA GLU A 238 -3.46 13.78 6.56
C GLU A 238 -2.66 14.97 7.11
N SER A 239 -2.85 15.30 8.39
CA SER A 239 -2.08 16.32 9.09
C SER A 239 -0.58 16.02 9.07
N ALA A 240 -0.18 14.78 9.38
CA ALA A 240 1.22 14.37 9.32
C ALA A 240 1.77 14.36 7.89
N ALA A 241 0.98 13.92 6.90
CA ALA A 241 1.36 13.92 5.49
C ALA A 241 1.55 15.34 4.93
N ALA A 242 0.74 16.30 5.39
CA ALA A 242 0.86 17.72 5.05
C ALA A 242 1.94 18.47 5.85
N GLY A 243 2.55 17.84 6.86
CA GLY A 243 3.52 18.50 7.74
C GLY A 243 2.90 19.51 8.71
N VAL A 244 1.58 19.44 8.93
CA VAL A 244 0.84 20.32 9.84
C VAL A 244 0.84 19.70 11.24
N ASN A 245 1.15 20.49 12.26
CA ASN A 245 1.16 20.04 13.66
C ASN A 245 -0.10 20.36 14.45
N GLU A 246 -1.01 21.15 13.88
CA GLU A 246 -2.21 21.63 14.55
C GLU A 246 -3.31 20.56 14.56
N ILE A 247 -3.97 20.42 15.71
CA ILE A 247 -5.14 19.55 15.87
C ILE A 247 -6.39 20.41 15.76
N SER A 248 -7.30 20.04 14.86
CA SER A 248 -8.59 20.72 14.73
C SER A 248 -9.36 20.72 16.05
N GLY A 249 -10.04 21.84 16.35
CA GLY A 249 -10.88 21.98 17.54
C GLY A 249 -11.98 20.91 17.63
N HIS A 250 -12.45 20.39 16.49
CA HIS A 250 -13.40 19.28 16.40
C HIS A 250 -12.87 17.99 17.04
N ILE A 251 -11.58 17.70 16.87
CA ILE A 251 -10.92 16.53 17.45
C ILE A 251 -10.38 16.84 18.85
N ALA A 252 -9.83 18.05 19.04
CA ALA A 252 -9.12 18.42 20.26
C ALA A 252 -10.02 18.41 21.51
N ARG A 253 -11.34 18.49 21.37
CA ARG A 253 -12.29 18.50 22.50
C ARG A 253 -12.48 17.13 23.18
N SER A 254 -12.21 16.01 22.49
CA SER A 254 -12.30 14.66 23.05
C SER A 254 -10.90 14.05 23.21
N PRO A 255 -10.52 13.60 24.43
CA PRO A 255 -9.29 12.86 24.65
C PRO A 255 -9.19 11.58 23.79
N GLU A 256 -10.31 10.90 23.59
CA GLU A 256 -10.39 9.65 22.83
C GLU A 256 -10.18 9.88 21.34
N LEU A 257 -10.81 10.91 20.76
CA LEU A 257 -10.56 11.30 19.37
C LEU A 257 -9.13 11.80 19.17
N ARG A 258 -8.58 12.54 20.15
CA ARG A 258 -7.17 12.98 20.12
C ARG A 258 -6.22 11.79 20.10
N GLN A 259 -6.49 10.73 20.87
CA GLN A 259 -5.68 9.52 20.83
C GLN A 259 -5.75 8.85 19.44
N SER A 260 -6.93 8.76 18.83
CA SER A 260 -7.07 8.21 17.48
C SER A 260 -6.32 9.04 16.44
N PHE A 261 -6.37 10.37 16.55
CA PHE A 261 -5.61 11.29 15.70
C PHE A 261 -4.10 11.05 15.81
N GLU A 262 -3.56 10.92 17.03
CA GLU A 262 -2.14 10.61 17.23
C GLU A 262 -1.76 9.22 16.70
N THR A 263 -2.66 8.22 16.79
CA THR A 263 -2.45 6.91 16.15
C THR A 263 -2.29 7.06 14.62
N GLY A 264 -3.12 7.88 13.99
CA GLY A 264 -3.03 8.19 12.56
C GLY A 264 -1.72 8.90 12.18
N ARG A 265 -1.32 9.90 12.95
CA ARG A 265 -0.03 10.59 12.77
C ARG A 265 1.16 9.65 12.89
N ALA A 266 1.18 8.84 13.95
CA ALA A 266 2.24 7.87 14.19
C ALA A 266 2.33 6.83 13.07
N LEU A 267 1.19 6.37 12.54
CA LEU A 267 1.15 5.48 11.39
C LEU A 267 1.77 6.15 10.15
N CYS A 268 1.46 7.42 9.88
CA CYS A 268 2.02 8.18 8.76
C CYS A 268 3.55 8.27 8.84
N TYR A 269 4.09 8.73 9.98
CA TYR A 269 5.54 8.83 10.16
C TYR A 269 6.22 7.47 10.03
N SER A 270 5.65 6.43 10.63
CA SER A 270 6.21 5.07 10.59
C SER A 270 6.18 4.50 9.17
N THR A 271 5.09 4.68 8.44
CA THR A 271 4.96 4.21 7.05
C THR A 271 5.93 4.95 6.13
N ASN A 272 6.05 6.27 6.27
CA ASN A 272 7.02 7.06 5.52
C ASN A 272 8.47 6.64 5.82
N HIS A 273 8.78 6.32 7.07
CA HIS A 273 10.09 5.78 7.46
C HIS A 273 10.35 4.41 6.83
N LEU A 274 9.38 3.49 6.86
CA LEU A 274 9.49 2.17 6.21
C LEU A 274 9.69 2.30 4.68
N ILE A 275 8.97 3.21 4.02
CA ILE A 275 9.13 3.48 2.59
C ILE A 275 10.52 4.04 2.28
N LYS A 276 11.04 4.98 3.09
CA LYS A 276 12.37 5.56 2.90
C LYS A 276 13.47 4.51 3.08
N ASN A 277 13.39 3.69 4.13
CA ASN A 277 14.37 2.63 4.37
C ASN A 277 14.35 1.55 3.28
N ALA A 278 13.18 1.26 2.72
CA ALA A 278 13.08 0.35 1.58
C ALA A 278 13.76 0.89 0.30
N ARG A 279 13.91 2.22 0.17
CA ARG A 279 14.60 2.86 -0.96
C ARG A 279 16.11 3.04 -0.76
N GLY A 280 16.59 3.09 0.49
CA GLY A 280 18.00 3.29 0.83
C GLY A 280 18.84 2.00 0.86
N ASN A 281 18.21 0.83 0.74
CA ASN A 281 18.88 -0.48 0.74
C ASN A 281 19.00 -1.10 -0.68
N CYS A 282 19.04 -0.26 -1.72
CA CYS A 282 19.28 -0.66 -3.10
C CYS A 282 20.65 -0.16 -3.56
#